data_AF-A0A382J3N7-F1
#
_entry.id   AF-A0A382J3N7-F1
#
_cell.length_a   1.000
_cell.length_b   1.000
_cell.length_c   1.000
_cell.angle_alpha   90.00
_cell.angle_beta   90.00
_cell.angle_gamma   90.00
#
_symmetry.space_group_name_H-M   'P 1'
#
loop_
_entity.id
_entity.type
_entity.pdbx_description
1 polymer ?
#
loop_
_entity_poly.entity_id
_entity_poly.type
_entity_poly.pdbx_seq_one_letter_code
_entity_poly.pdbx_strand_id
1 'polypeptide(L)'
;MFGFGYFISNLYWISNALTFEEIFKPLIPFSIIFIPLFLGLFYGLITVCCSFFKLKKNFSSILIFSFFFSLIEYLRSFIFGGFPWNLIAYSFTDYLQLIQILSFVGTYTFNLLSITLFLIPVLIFYNYKKKKKIFLLFFSILLLSFNFFYGSFIIKKNKEIDKTNLNFVLKIISPKIDI
;
A
#
# COMPACT_ATOMS: atom_id res chain seq x y z
N MET A 1 -0.58 -5.52 17.89
CA MET A 1 0.73 -6.22 17.69
C MET A 1 1.19 -6.11 16.24
N PHE A 2 0.45 -6.62 15.25
CA PHE A 2 0.85 -6.57 13.84
C PHE A 2 1.22 -5.16 13.34
N GLY A 3 0.35 -4.17 13.53
CA GLY A 3 0.62 -2.79 13.11
C GLY A 3 1.89 -2.19 13.72
N PHE A 4 2.12 -2.39 15.02
CA PHE A 4 3.35 -1.95 15.68
C PHE A 4 4.60 -2.58 15.04
N GLY A 5 4.59 -3.91 14.84
CA GLY A 5 5.68 -4.63 14.18
C GLY A 5 5.93 -4.18 12.73
N TYR A 6 4.86 -3.84 12.01
CA TYR A 6 4.92 -3.33 10.64
C TYR A 6 5.57 -1.94 10.56
N PHE A 7 5.21 -1.04 11.48
CA PHE A 7 5.72 0.32 11.47
C PHE A 7 7.10 0.45 12.09
N ILE A 8 7.44 -0.33 13.12
CA ILE A 8 8.77 -0.24 13.75
C ILE A 8 9.89 -0.70 12.82
N SER A 9 9.62 -1.72 11.98
CA SER A 9 10.61 -2.22 11.02
C SER A 9 10.82 -1.27 9.82
N ASN A 10 9.84 -0.44 9.48
CA ASN A 10 9.85 0.37 8.26
C ASN A 10 9.96 1.89 8.50
N LEU A 11 9.78 2.37 9.73
CA LEU A 11 9.80 3.80 10.06
C LEU A 11 10.93 4.20 11.02
N TYR A 12 11.90 3.31 11.25
CA TYR A 12 13.08 3.62 12.07
C TYR A 12 13.85 4.85 11.56
N TRP A 13 13.84 5.07 10.23
CA TRP A 13 14.53 6.19 9.58
C TRP A 13 14.00 7.56 10.02
N ILE A 14 12.78 7.66 10.58
CA ILE A 14 12.25 8.92 11.12
C ILE A 14 13.15 9.46 12.23
N SER A 15 13.78 8.57 13.01
CA SER A 15 14.69 8.99 14.08
C SER A 15 15.95 9.70 13.58
N ASN A 16 16.33 9.51 12.31
CA ASN A 16 17.46 10.22 11.71
C ASN A 16 17.19 11.72 11.61
N ALA A 17 15.92 12.17 11.60
CA ALA A 17 15.62 13.60 11.63
C ALA A 17 15.99 14.25 12.97
N LEU A 18 16.01 13.48 14.06
CA LEU A 18 16.31 13.97 15.41
C LEU A 18 17.81 14.04 15.71
N THR A 19 18.67 13.54 14.82
CA THR A 19 20.12 13.58 15.02
C THR A 19 20.74 14.91 14.62
N PHE A 20 19.97 15.77 13.92
CA PHE A 20 20.44 17.05 13.39
C PHE A 20 20.81 18.03 14.51
N GLU A 21 19.96 18.16 15.53
CA GLU A 21 20.25 18.98 16.72
C GLU A 21 20.48 18.11 17.95
N GLU A 22 21.50 18.45 18.74
CA GLU A 22 21.86 17.65 19.92
C GLU A 22 20.75 17.58 20.97
N ILE A 23 19.94 18.63 21.07
CA ILE A 23 18.82 18.75 22.00
C ILE A 23 17.78 17.65 21.77
N PHE A 24 17.62 17.18 20.52
CA PHE A 24 16.63 16.16 20.16
C PHE A 24 17.15 14.72 20.23
N LYS A 25 18.47 14.49 20.33
CA LYS A 25 19.06 13.14 20.43
C LYS A 25 18.46 12.27 21.54
N PRO A 26 18.15 12.79 22.75
CA PRO A 26 17.49 12.01 23.80
C PRO A 26 16.10 11.47 23.43
N LEU A 27 15.43 12.06 22.42
CA LEU A 27 14.10 11.66 21.97
C LEU A 27 14.11 10.47 21.00
N ILE A 28 15.26 10.11 20.44
CA ILE A 28 15.43 9.00 19.48
C ILE A 28 14.81 7.67 19.97
N PRO A 29 15.10 7.14 21.19
CA PRO A 29 14.50 5.89 21.64
C PRO A 29 12.97 5.99 21.74
N PHE A 30 12.45 7.15 22.11
CA PHE A 30 11.01 7.39 22.20
C PHE A 30 10.35 7.46 20.83
N SER A 31 10.98 8.11 19.83
CA SER A 31 10.42 8.19 18.48
C SER A 31 10.33 6.83 17.80
N ILE A 32 11.33 5.97 18.01
CA ILE A 32 11.36 4.61 17.44
C ILE A 32 10.21 3.75 17.98
N ILE A 33 9.75 4.00 19.20
CA ILE A 33 8.69 3.19 19.83
C ILE A 33 7.32 3.85 19.65
N PHE A 34 7.16 5.10 20.05
CA PHE A 34 5.86 5.74 20.13
C PHE A 34 5.23 6.05 18.77
N ILE A 35 6.03 6.40 17.75
CA ILE A 35 5.50 6.66 16.41
C ILE A 35 4.90 5.36 15.82
N PRO A 36 5.61 4.23 15.77
CA PRO A 36 5.01 2.95 15.38
C PRO A 36 3.86 2.48 16.26
N LEU A 37 3.90 2.77 17.57
CA LEU A 37 2.83 2.40 18.50
C LEU A 37 1.54 3.13 18.14
N PHE A 38 1.63 4.44 17.97
CA PHE A 38 0.52 5.29 17.56
C PHE A 38 -0.04 4.87 16.20
N LEU A 39 0.80 4.69 15.19
CA LEU A 39 0.36 4.25 13.86
C LEU A 39 -0.21 2.82 13.90
N GLY A 40 0.31 1.97 14.78
CA GLY A 40 -0.21 0.62 15.03
C GLY A 40 -1.64 0.61 15.58
N LEU A 41 -2.11 1.70 16.22
CA LEU A 41 -3.50 1.81 16.67
C LEU A 41 -4.48 1.82 15.49
N PHE A 42 -4.14 2.45 14.36
CA PHE A 42 -4.96 2.37 13.16
C PHE A 42 -5.16 0.92 12.73
N TYR A 43 -4.10 0.11 12.74
CA TYR A 43 -4.23 -1.30 12.39
C TYR A 43 -5.00 -2.11 13.45
N GLY A 44 -4.97 -1.68 14.71
CA GLY A 44 -5.88 -2.17 15.75
C GLY A 44 -7.35 -1.87 15.45
N LEU A 45 -7.65 -0.64 15.00
CA LEU A 45 -9.00 -0.24 14.61
C LEU A 45 -9.56 -1.12 13.48
N ILE A 46 -8.74 -1.55 12.52
CA ILE A 46 -9.14 -2.50 11.48
C ILE A 46 -9.73 -3.77 12.11
N THR A 47 -9.04 -4.36 13.09
CA THR A 47 -9.50 -5.59 13.76
C THR A 47 -10.75 -5.37 14.60
N VAL A 48 -10.86 -4.21 15.26
CA VAL A 48 -12.07 -3.84 16.02
C VAL A 48 -13.26 -3.66 15.07
N CYS A 49 -13.11 -2.92 13.97
CA CYS A 49 -14.15 -2.76 12.97
C CYS A 49 -14.59 -4.11 12.37
N CYS A 50 -13.63 -4.98 12.05
CA CYS A 50 -13.91 -6.31 11.55
C CYS A 50 -14.62 -7.21 12.58
N SER A 51 -14.42 -7.00 13.88
CA SER A 51 -15.02 -7.81 14.95
C SER A 51 -16.54 -7.66 15.05
N PHE A 52 -17.09 -6.54 14.59
CA PHE A 52 -18.54 -6.35 14.48
C PHE A 52 -19.17 -7.25 13.40
N PHE A 53 -18.36 -7.85 12.53
CA PHE A 53 -18.80 -8.79 11.50
C PHE A 53 -18.47 -10.22 11.91
N LYS A 54 -19.40 -11.14 11.66
CA LYS A 54 -19.16 -12.58 11.86
C LYS A 54 -18.27 -13.11 10.73
N LEU A 55 -16.96 -12.87 10.83
CA LEU A 55 -15.97 -13.40 9.91
C LEU A 55 -15.95 -14.93 9.95
N LYS A 56 -15.96 -15.55 8.77
CA LYS A 56 -15.95 -16.99 8.54
C LYS A 56 -14.80 -17.33 7.59
N LYS A 57 -14.50 -18.61 7.44
CA LYS A 57 -13.55 -19.13 6.43
C LYS A 57 -14.18 -19.08 5.02
N ASN A 58 -14.52 -17.88 4.55
CA ASN A 58 -15.16 -17.65 3.25
C ASN A 58 -14.63 -16.40 2.54
N PHE A 59 -14.92 -16.29 1.24
CA PHE A 59 -14.50 -15.15 0.40
C PHE A 59 -15.07 -13.81 0.86
N SER A 60 -16.32 -13.78 1.36
CA SER A 60 -16.93 -12.56 1.89
C SER A 60 -16.13 -11.96 3.06
N SER A 61 -15.53 -12.79 3.91
CA SER A 61 -14.69 -12.31 5.02
C SER A 61 -13.39 -11.68 4.54
N ILE A 62 -12.85 -12.13 3.39
CA ILE A 62 -11.69 -11.49 2.75
C ILE A 62 -12.07 -10.08 2.29
N LEU A 63 -13.24 -9.93 1.64
CA LEU A 63 -13.71 -8.63 1.15
C LEU A 63 -14.02 -7.65 2.30
N ILE A 64 -14.64 -8.12 3.38
CA ILE A 64 -14.92 -7.29 4.56
C ILE A 64 -13.62 -6.81 5.18
N PHE A 65 -12.66 -7.71 5.37
CA PHE A 65 -11.37 -7.36 5.95
C PHE A 65 -10.60 -6.39 5.05
N SER A 66 -10.51 -6.64 3.74
CA SER A 66 -9.80 -5.76 2.82
C SER A 66 -10.44 -4.37 2.74
N PHE A 67 -11.77 -4.30 2.77
CA PHE A 67 -12.51 -3.04 2.83
C PHE A 67 -12.14 -2.21 4.06
N PHE A 68 -12.26 -2.77 5.26
CA PHE A 68 -11.91 -2.03 6.48
C PHE A 68 -10.43 -1.70 6.57
N PHE A 69 -9.57 -2.60 6.08
CA PHE A 69 -8.14 -2.33 6.02
C PHE A 69 -7.86 -1.09 5.17
N SER A 70 -8.34 -1.08 3.93
CA SER A 70 -8.12 0.06 3.02
C SER A 70 -8.80 1.34 3.50
N LEU A 71 -10.00 1.23 4.08
CA LEU A 71 -10.71 2.39 4.64
C LEU A 71 -9.95 3.04 5.79
N ILE A 72 -9.37 2.24 6.69
CA ILE A 72 -8.59 2.78 7.81
C ILE A 72 -7.27 3.36 7.31
N GLU A 73 -6.63 2.77 6.29
CA GLU A 73 -5.46 3.38 5.66
C GLU A 73 -5.79 4.70 4.96
N TYR A 74 -6.96 4.80 4.33
CA TYR A 74 -7.48 6.05 3.81
C TYR A 74 -7.69 7.08 4.92
N LEU A 75 -8.33 6.71 6.04
CA LEU A 75 -8.54 7.63 7.16
C LEU A 75 -7.21 8.09 7.82
N ARG A 76 -6.22 7.19 7.92
CA ARG A 76 -4.87 7.48 8.40
C ARG A 76 -4.17 8.56 7.55
N SER A 77 -4.60 8.76 6.31
CA SER A 77 -4.04 9.79 5.43
C SER A 77 -4.58 11.21 5.68
N PHE A 78 -5.60 11.38 6.53
CA PHE A 78 -6.18 12.69 6.85
C PHE A 78 -6.12 13.04 8.33
N ILE A 79 -6.23 12.04 9.21
CA ILE A 79 -6.28 12.25 10.66
C ILE A 79 -4.95 12.86 11.15
N PHE A 80 -5.02 13.93 11.94
CA PHE A 80 -3.89 14.71 12.47
C PHE A 80 -2.88 15.20 11.41
N GLY A 81 -3.38 15.63 10.25
CA GLY A 81 -2.53 16.07 9.13
C GLY A 81 -2.10 14.93 8.21
N GLY A 82 -2.38 13.68 8.60
CA GLY A 82 -2.19 12.51 7.77
C GLY A 82 -0.77 11.96 7.76
N PHE A 83 -0.66 10.64 7.74
CA PHE A 83 0.64 9.97 7.53
C PHE A 83 0.45 8.74 6.64
N PRO A 84 0.25 8.89 5.31
CA PRO A 84 -0.03 7.78 4.38
C PRO A 84 1.21 6.98 3.97
N TRP A 85 2.18 6.81 4.88
CA TRP A 85 3.38 6.01 4.58
C TRP A 85 3.05 4.53 4.52
N ASN A 86 3.77 3.80 3.66
CA ASN A 86 3.72 2.35 3.55
C ASN A 86 2.31 1.80 3.21
N LEU A 87 1.62 2.38 2.24
CA LEU A 87 0.43 1.75 1.67
C LEU A 87 0.82 0.43 0.98
N ILE A 88 -0.04 -0.57 1.07
CA ILE A 88 0.19 -1.89 0.43
C ILE A 88 0.26 -1.75 -1.09
N ALA A 89 -0.45 -0.78 -1.68
CA ALA A 89 -0.34 -0.40 -3.08
C ALA A 89 1.11 -0.15 -3.55
N TYR A 90 1.98 0.38 -2.67
CA TYR A 90 3.35 0.73 -3.03
C TYR A 90 4.25 -0.49 -3.28
N SER A 91 3.82 -1.70 -2.91
CA SER A 91 4.51 -2.93 -3.32
C SER A 91 4.54 -3.13 -4.84
N PHE A 92 3.68 -2.43 -5.58
CA PHE A 92 3.60 -2.51 -7.04
C PHE A 92 4.38 -1.41 -7.78
N THR A 93 5.07 -0.51 -7.07
CA THR A 93 5.69 0.68 -7.67
C THR A 93 6.71 0.34 -8.77
N ASP A 94 7.49 -0.73 -8.57
CA ASP A 94 8.49 -1.18 -9.57
C ASP A 94 7.86 -1.92 -10.76
N TYR A 95 6.57 -2.26 -10.69
CA TYR A 95 5.82 -2.95 -11.73
C TYR A 95 4.93 -1.97 -12.50
N LEU A 96 5.56 -1.14 -13.33
CA LEU A 96 4.91 -0.07 -14.10
C LEU A 96 3.64 -0.52 -14.85
N GLN A 97 3.63 -1.75 -15.37
CA GLN A 97 2.50 -2.35 -16.08
C GLN A 97 1.27 -2.51 -15.17
N LEU A 98 1.46 -2.93 -13.92
CA LEU A 98 0.34 -3.17 -13.00
C LEU A 98 -0.28 -1.90 -12.46
N ILE A 99 0.52 -0.82 -12.39
CA ILE A 99 0.08 0.46 -11.83
C ILE A 99 -0.61 1.39 -12.84
N GLN A 100 -0.68 1.04 -14.14
CA GLN A 100 -1.36 1.91 -15.12
C GLN A 100 -2.84 2.12 -14.82
N ILE A 101 -3.49 1.17 -14.14
CA ILE A 101 -4.89 1.27 -13.71
C ILE A 101 -5.14 2.38 -12.68
N LEU A 102 -4.10 2.91 -12.01
CA LEU A 102 -4.23 4.02 -11.05
C LEU A 102 -4.90 5.26 -11.68
N SER A 103 -4.73 5.46 -12.99
CA SER A 103 -5.39 6.55 -13.72
C SER A 103 -6.93 6.49 -13.67
N PHE A 104 -7.51 5.30 -13.48
CA PHE A 104 -8.96 5.10 -13.38
C PHE A 104 -9.45 5.02 -11.95
N VAL A 105 -8.74 4.27 -11.10
CA VAL A 105 -9.25 3.90 -9.77
C VAL A 105 -8.66 4.75 -8.64
N GLY A 106 -7.53 5.41 -8.88
CA GLY A 106 -6.77 6.12 -7.85
C GLY A 106 -6.06 5.20 -6.86
N THR A 107 -5.20 5.77 -6.02
CA THR A 107 -4.28 5.02 -5.15
C THR A 107 -4.99 4.22 -4.07
N TYR A 108 -6.02 4.75 -3.40
CA TYR A 108 -6.69 4.05 -2.29
C TYR A 108 -7.59 2.90 -2.75
N THR A 109 -8.25 3.05 -3.89
CA THR A 109 -8.98 1.94 -4.51
C THR A 109 -8.01 0.87 -4.99
N PHE A 110 -6.88 1.27 -5.58
CA PHE A 110 -5.82 0.31 -5.93
C PHE A 110 -5.27 -0.40 -4.69
N ASN A 111 -5.11 0.31 -3.57
CA ASN A 111 -4.71 -0.27 -2.29
C ASN A 111 -5.71 -1.33 -1.79
N LEU A 112 -7.02 -1.07 -1.89
CA LEU A 112 -8.07 -2.06 -1.60
C LEU A 112 -7.92 -3.31 -2.47
N LEU A 113 -7.66 -3.13 -3.77
CA LEU A 113 -7.43 -4.24 -4.70
C LEU A 113 -6.16 -5.02 -4.34
N SER A 114 -5.06 -4.35 -4.03
CA SER A 114 -3.79 -4.95 -3.60
C SER A 114 -3.96 -5.78 -2.33
N ILE A 115 -4.63 -5.24 -1.30
CA ILE A 115 -4.93 -5.97 -0.06
C ILE A 115 -5.76 -7.22 -0.36
N THR A 116 -6.84 -7.05 -1.13
CA THR A 116 -7.71 -8.17 -1.51
C THR A 116 -6.91 -9.25 -2.23
N LEU A 117 -6.07 -8.86 -3.19
CA LEU A 117 -5.22 -9.76 -3.96
C LEU A 117 -4.26 -10.56 -3.07
N PHE A 118 -3.56 -9.90 -2.14
CA PHE A 118 -2.62 -10.57 -1.24
C PHE A 118 -3.29 -11.48 -0.22
N LEU A 119 -4.60 -11.33 0.02
CA LEU A 119 -5.37 -12.22 0.88
C LEU A 119 -5.96 -13.44 0.16
N ILE A 120 -6.06 -13.42 -1.18
CA ILE A 120 -6.63 -14.53 -1.97
C ILE A 120 -5.96 -15.89 -1.68
N PRO A 121 -4.62 -15.99 -1.49
CA PRO A 121 -3.97 -17.27 -1.15
C PRO A 121 -4.51 -17.94 0.12
N VAL A 122 -5.12 -17.19 1.06
CA VAL A 122 -5.73 -17.75 2.28
C VAL A 122 -6.84 -18.76 1.97
N LEU A 123 -7.48 -18.66 0.80
CA LEU A 123 -8.52 -19.59 0.33
C LEU A 123 -8.04 -21.04 0.26
N ILE A 124 -6.73 -21.28 0.13
CA ILE A 124 -6.12 -22.62 0.16
C ILE A 124 -6.44 -23.34 1.48
N PHE A 125 -6.48 -22.60 2.60
CA PHE A 125 -6.74 -23.11 3.94
C PHE A 125 -8.23 -23.22 4.29
N TYR A 126 -9.14 -22.75 3.44
CA TYR A 126 -10.58 -22.80 3.70
C TYR A 126 -11.20 -24.14 3.30
N ASN A 127 -12.33 -24.51 3.90
CA ASN A 127 -13.04 -25.77 3.61
C ASN A 127 -13.91 -25.66 2.33
N TYR A 128 -13.31 -25.22 1.22
CA TYR A 128 -13.96 -25.20 -0.09
C TYR A 128 -13.66 -26.47 -0.90
N LYS A 129 -14.62 -26.86 -1.76
CA LYS A 129 -14.39 -27.90 -2.78
C LYS A 129 -13.18 -27.52 -3.63
N LYS A 130 -12.29 -28.49 -3.93
CA LYS A 130 -11.05 -28.26 -4.72
C LYS A 130 -11.30 -27.44 -5.99
N LYS A 131 -12.35 -27.77 -6.76
CA LYS A 131 -12.76 -27.03 -7.97
C LYS A 131 -12.96 -25.53 -7.72
N LYS A 132 -13.64 -25.14 -6.62
CA LYS A 132 -13.90 -23.74 -6.28
C LYS A 132 -12.62 -23.00 -5.87
N LYS A 133 -11.71 -23.66 -5.15
CA LYS A 133 -10.40 -23.07 -4.79
C LYS A 133 -9.58 -22.76 -6.03
N ILE A 134 -9.42 -23.75 -6.91
CA ILE A 134 -8.67 -23.62 -8.17
C ILE A 134 -9.30 -22.52 -9.02
N PHE A 135 -10.62 -22.50 -9.15
CA PHE A 135 -11.33 -21.46 -9.90
C PHE A 135 -11.03 -20.05 -9.37
N LEU A 136 -11.14 -19.81 -8.05
CA LEU A 136 -10.89 -18.49 -7.47
C LEU A 136 -9.43 -18.05 -7.61
N LEU A 137 -8.48 -18.96 -7.40
CA LEU A 137 -7.05 -18.68 -7.57
C LEU A 137 -6.72 -18.38 -9.03
N PHE A 138 -7.20 -19.22 -9.95
CA PHE A 138 -7.04 -19.01 -11.39
C PHE A 138 -7.65 -17.69 -11.84
N PHE A 139 -8.85 -17.36 -11.37
CA PHE A 139 -9.51 -16.10 -11.69
C PHE A 139 -8.71 -14.88 -11.22
N SER A 140 -8.11 -14.95 -10.03
CA SER A 140 -7.25 -13.87 -9.53
C SER A 140 -5.99 -13.66 -10.37
N ILE A 141 -5.34 -14.75 -10.81
CA ILE A 141 -4.18 -14.70 -11.71
C ILE A 141 -4.60 -14.15 -13.08
N LEU A 142 -5.77 -14.56 -13.59
CA LEU A 142 -6.30 -14.08 -14.85
C LEU A 142 -6.56 -12.57 -14.82
N LEU A 143 -7.10 -12.04 -13.72
CA LEU A 143 -7.26 -10.59 -13.53
C LEU A 143 -5.93 -9.84 -13.50
N LEU A 144 -4.92 -10.37 -12.80
CA LEU A 144 -3.57 -9.80 -12.78
C LEU A 144 -2.95 -9.77 -14.18
N SER A 145 -3.01 -10.89 -14.90
CA SER A 145 -2.50 -10.99 -16.26
C SER A 145 -3.21 -9.99 -17.19
N PHE A 146 -4.53 -9.87 -17.09
CA PHE A 146 -5.29 -8.90 -17.88
C PHE A 146 -4.84 -7.46 -17.58
N ASN A 147 -4.69 -7.08 -16.31
CA ASN A 147 -4.18 -5.77 -15.91
C ASN A 147 -2.74 -5.53 -16.44
N PHE A 148 -1.88 -6.54 -16.38
CA PHE A 148 -0.53 -6.47 -16.91
C PHE A 148 -0.50 -6.22 -18.43
N PHE A 149 -1.32 -6.94 -19.20
CA PHE A 149 -1.43 -6.72 -20.65
C PHE A 149 -2.00 -5.33 -20.97
N TYR A 150 -3.02 -4.91 -20.22
CA TYR A 150 -3.61 -3.58 -20.35
C TYR A 150 -2.57 -2.47 -20.11
N GLY A 151 -1.80 -2.55 -19.02
CA GLY A 151 -0.76 -1.58 -18.74
C GLY A 151 0.39 -1.62 -19.73
N SER A 152 0.76 -2.81 -20.23
CA SER A 152 1.75 -2.94 -21.30
C SER A 152 1.29 -2.24 -22.58
N PHE A 153 0.01 -2.36 -22.93
CA PHE A 153 -0.59 -1.66 -24.06
C PHE A 153 -0.56 -0.13 -23.88
N ILE A 154 -0.93 0.38 -22.70
CA ILE A 154 -0.86 1.82 -22.39
C ILE A 154 0.57 2.35 -22.53
N ILE A 155 1.54 1.67 -21.91
CA ILE A 155 2.93 2.11 -21.91
C ILE A 155 3.46 2.16 -23.35
N LYS A 156 3.12 1.17 -24.18
CA LYS A 156 3.50 1.16 -25.60
C LYS A 156 2.85 2.34 -26.34
N LYS A 157 1.55 2.53 -26.19
CA LYS A 157 0.81 3.65 -26.82
C LYS A 157 1.41 5.00 -26.44
N ASN A 158 1.75 5.22 -25.17
CA ASN A 158 2.32 6.48 -24.70
C ASN A 158 3.74 6.73 -25.21
N LYS A 159 4.49 5.68 -25.58
CA LYS A 159 5.81 5.83 -26.24
C LYS A 159 5.69 6.21 -27.71
N GLU A 160 4.60 5.83 -28.37
CA GLU A 160 4.32 6.12 -29.78
C GLU A 160 3.73 7.52 -30.00
N ILE A 161 3.23 8.19 -28.95
CA ILE A 161 2.83 9.60 -29.02
C ILE A 161 4.09 10.43 -29.29
N ASP A 162 4.10 11.14 -30.42
CA ASP A 162 5.20 12.02 -30.82
C ASP A 162 5.61 12.90 -29.64
N LYS A 163 6.88 12.77 -29.23
CA LYS A 163 7.48 13.67 -28.27
C LYS A 163 7.47 15.04 -28.92
N THR A 164 6.45 15.85 -28.62
CA THR A 164 6.44 17.26 -28.96
C THR A 164 7.71 17.84 -28.38
N ASN A 165 8.69 18.11 -29.23
CA ASN A 165 9.98 18.64 -28.81
C ASN A 165 9.73 20.11 -28.48
N LEU A 166 9.26 20.35 -27.26
CA LEU A 166 9.14 21.68 -26.72
C LEU A 166 10.61 22.14 -26.55
N ASN A 167 11.09 23.04 -27.40
CA ASN A 167 12.47 23.56 -27.44
C ASN A 167 12.81 24.34 -26.14
N PHE A 168 12.73 23.69 -24.97
CA PHE A 168 13.09 24.23 -23.67
C PHE A 168 14.27 23.46 -23.12
N VAL A 169 15.23 24.20 -22.55
CA VAL A 169 16.36 23.62 -21.81
C VAL A 169 15.99 23.55 -20.34
N LEU A 170 15.82 22.34 -19.81
CA LEU A 170 15.64 22.12 -18.37
C LEU A 170 17.02 21.96 -17.71
N LYS A 171 17.36 22.85 -16.79
CA LYS A 171 18.60 22.77 -15.99
C LYS A 171 18.25 22.58 -14.51
N ILE A 172 18.52 21.40 -13.98
CA ILE A 172 18.33 21.08 -12.55
C ILE A 172 19.68 21.27 -11.86
N ILE A 173 19.79 22.24 -10.94
CA ILE A 173 20.99 22.49 -10.13
C ILE A 173 20.65 22.07 -8.70
N SER A 174 21.26 20.99 -8.21
CA SER A 174 21.09 20.48 -6.85
C SER A 174 22.40 20.66 -6.08
N PRO A 175 22.64 21.83 -5.47
CA PRO A 175 23.87 22.07 -4.71
C PRO A 175 23.83 21.26 -3.41
N LYS A 176 24.96 20.63 -3.07
CA LYS A 176 25.15 19.98 -1.78
C LYS A 176 25.59 21.03 -0.77
N ILE A 177 24.62 21.78 -0.25
CA ILE A 177 24.84 22.76 0.82
C ILE A 177 24.85 22.01 2.14
N ASP A 178 25.95 22.09 2.87
CA ASP A 178 26.02 21.58 4.24
C ASP A 178 25.22 22.55 5.15
N ILE A 179 24.32 21.99 5.97
CA ILE A 179 23.47 22.73 6.94
C ILE A 179 24.06 22.52 8.33
#